data_AF-A0A1Y6CEN4-F1
#
_entry.id   AF-A0A1Y6CEN4-F1
#
_cell.length_a   1.000
_cell.length_b   1.000
_cell.length_c   1.000
_cell.angle_alpha   90.00
_cell.angle_beta   90.00
_cell.angle_gamma   90.00
#
_symmetry.space_group_name_H-M   'P 1'
#
loop_
_entity.id
_entity.type
_entity.pdbx_description
1 polymer ?
#
loop_
_entity_poly.entity_id
_entity_poly.type
_entity_poly.pdbx_seq_one_letter_code
_entity_poly.pdbx_strand_id
1 'polypeptide(L)'
;MNGTLVRPPVAVLLLFAFGFALSIFAGLMASNAAYARAQYTIWPCLLLGGWATAILIRRAPALGRTGWRAWWIGGLVAYLVHLWFGFGVIYGWSFAAVYAGQGSLVASANFALALLWLASALVPAEGRPWIVLHLATAALFIAASLGSTLLFARGPSWAGGLALAVAWLAALYLRLTRGEDR
;
A
#
# COMPACT_ATOMS: atom_id res chain seq x y z
N MET A 1 -21.59 -26.22 16.43
CA MET A 1 -21.52 -24.75 16.33
C MET A 1 -20.06 -24.35 16.36
N ASN A 2 -19.46 -24.00 15.22
CA ASN A 2 -18.04 -23.64 15.16
C ASN A 2 -17.87 -22.20 15.69
N GLY A 3 -17.52 -22.10 16.96
CA GLY A 3 -17.33 -20.85 17.70
C GLY A 3 -16.04 -20.14 17.33
N THR A 4 -16.00 -19.50 16.16
CA THR A 4 -15.02 -18.43 15.93
C THR A 4 -15.53 -17.17 16.62
N LEU A 5 -14.93 -16.82 17.77
CA LEU A 5 -15.25 -15.65 18.60
C LEU A 5 -15.19 -14.31 17.84
N VAL A 6 -14.56 -14.27 16.67
CA VAL A 6 -14.40 -13.06 15.86
C VAL A 6 -14.66 -13.40 14.39
N ARG A 7 -15.57 -12.65 13.74
CA ARG A 7 -15.80 -12.77 12.30
C ARG A 7 -14.49 -12.43 11.54
N PRO A 8 -14.09 -13.18 10.50
CA PRO A 8 -12.81 -12.96 9.81
C PRO A 8 -12.54 -11.50 9.38
N PRO A 9 -13.52 -10.72 8.89
CA PRO A 9 -13.30 -9.31 8.57
C PRO A 9 -12.91 -8.45 9.79
N VAL A 10 -13.48 -8.75 10.96
CA VAL A 10 -13.19 -8.05 12.21
C VAL A 10 -11.79 -8.39 12.70
N ALA A 11 -11.36 -9.65 12.56
CA ALA A 11 -10.00 -10.05 12.91
C ALA A 11 -8.95 -9.35 12.05
N VAL A 12 -9.20 -9.22 10.74
CA VAL A 12 -8.33 -8.45 9.83
C VAL A 12 -8.30 -6.97 10.24
N LEU A 13 -9.45 -6.37 10.54
CA LEU A 13 -9.53 -4.98 10.97
C LEU A 13 -8.77 -4.73 12.29
N LEU A 14 -8.83 -5.66 13.24
CA LEU A 14 -8.07 -5.61 14.49
C LEU A 14 -6.56 -5.74 14.26
N LEU A 15 -6.12 -6.64 13.38
CA LEU A 15 -4.72 -6.76 12.96
C LEU A 15 -4.21 -5.47 12.33
N PHE A 16 -5.03 -4.85 11.47
CA PHE A 16 -4.74 -3.55 10.84
C PHE A 16 -4.63 -2.43 11.88
N ALA A 17 -5.60 -2.34 12.79
CA ALA A 17 -5.61 -1.34 13.86
C ALA A 17 -4.41 -1.50 14.79
N PHE A 18 -4.03 -2.74 15.11
CA PHE A 18 -2.85 -3.04 15.92
C PHE A 18 -1.56 -2.66 15.20
N GLY A 19 -1.39 -3.02 13.93
CA GLY A 19 -0.21 -2.63 13.15
C GLY A 19 -0.08 -1.11 12.99
N PHE A 20 -1.21 -0.42 12.82
CA PHE A 20 -1.29 1.03 12.80
C PHE A 20 -0.88 1.66 14.13
N ALA A 21 -1.43 1.17 15.24
CA ALA A 21 -1.08 1.63 16.59
C ALA A 21 0.41 1.42 16.88
N LEU A 22 0.94 0.22 16.59
CA LEU A 22 2.36 -0.10 16.76
C LEU A 22 3.27 0.85 15.96
N SER A 23 2.87 1.18 14.74
CA SER A 23 3.61 2.11 13.87
C SER A 23 3.65 3.53 14.46
N ILE A 24 2.55 4.00 15.04
CA ILE A 24 2.49 5.31 15.70
C ILE A 24 3.38 5.33 16.94
N PHE A 25 3.22 4.35 17.84
CA PHE A 25 3.96 4.33 19.10
C PHE A 25 5.46 4.13 18.88
N ALA A 26 5.86 3.29 17.91
CA ALA A 26 7.27 3.10 17.57
C ALA A 26 7.90 4.40 17.01
N GLY A 27 7.14 5.20 16.26
CA GLY A 27 7.58 6.52 15.80
C GLY A 27 7.82 7.52 16.92
N LEU A 28 7.05 7.44 18.02
CA LEU A 28 7.17 8.31 19.19
C LEU A 28 8.38 7.96 20.07
N MET A 29 8.83 6.71 20.06
CA MET A 29 9.97 6.25 20.86
C MET A 29 11.33 6.43 20.17
N ALA A 30 11.36 6.90 18.92
CA ALA A 30 12.58 7.01 18.14
C ALA A 30 13.39 8.28 18.47
N SER A 31 14.71 8.15 18.54
CA SER A 31 15.65 9.26 18.76
C SER A 31 15.64 10.32 17.66
N ASN A 32 15.28 9.93 16.43
CA ASN A 32 15.01 10.85 15.32
C ASN A 32 13.54 10.73 14.89
N ALA A 33 12.70 11.60 15.45
CA ALA A 33 11.26 11.60 15.18
C ALA A 33 10.93 11.84 13.70
N ALA A 34 11.71 12.64 12.97
CA ALA A 34 11.45 12.92 11.55
C ALA A 34 11.70 11.67 10.69
N TYR A 35 12.84 11.02 10.89
CA TYR A 35 13.17 9.77 10.21
C TYR A 35 12.17 8.66 10.53
N ALA A 36 11.81 8.51 11.81
CA ALA A 36 10.86 7.51 12.24
C ALA A 36 9.46 7.77 11.67
N ARG A 37 9.00 9.02 11.63
CA ARG A 37 7.73 9.37 10.97
C ARG A 37 7.74 8.99 9.49
N ALA A 38 8.81 9.29 8.75
CA ALA A 38 8.92 8.84 7.37
C ALA A 38 8.85 7.31 7.26
N GLN A 39 9.54 6.58 8.14
CA GLN A 39 9.54 5.12 8.14
C GLN A 39 8.16 4.52 8.49
N TYR A 40 7.43 5.08 9.46
CA TYR A 40 6.19 4.48 9.94
C TYR A 40 4.93 4.94 9.17
N THR A 41 4.98 6.09 8.52
CA THR A 41 3.85 6.61 7.71
C THR A 41 3.61 5.83 6.41
N ILE A 42 4.51 4.93 6.03
CA ILE A 42 4.27 4.02 4.89
C ILE A 42 3.26 2.92 5.22
N TRP A 43 3.14 2.51 6.49
CA TRP A 43 2.26 1.41 6.88
C TRP A 43 0.78 1.63 6.56
N PRO A 44 0.18 2.79 6.88
CA PRO A 44 -1.20 3.06 6.50
C PRO A 44 -1.42 3.00 4.98
N CYS A 45 -0.45 3.48 4.19
CA CYS A 45 -0.49 3.36 2.73
C CYS A 45 -0.47 1.89 2.30
N LEU A 46 0.47 1.09 2.81
CA LEU A 46 0.59 -0.32 2.49
C LEU A 46 -0.66 -1.12 2.85
N LEU A 47 -1.26 -0.82 3.99
CA LEU A 47 -2.47 -1.45 4.48
C LEU A 47 -3.67 -1.10 3.58
N LEU A 48 -3.97 0.18 3.39
CA LEU A 48 -5.14 0.63 2.63
C LEU A 48 -5.00 0.34 1.12
N GLY A 49 -3.84 0.68 0.55
CA GLY A 49 -3.49 0.40 -0.83
C GLY A 49 -3.39 -1.11 -1.09
N GLY A 50 -2.80 -1.87 -0.18
CA GLY A 50 -2.72 -3.32 -0.28
C GLY A 50 -4.08 -4.01 -0.25
N TRP A 51 -5.00 -3.55 0.60
CA TRP A 51 -6.37 -4.07 0.63
C TRP A 51 -7.14 -3.75 -0.65
N ALA A 52 -7.02 -2.51 -1.14
CA ALA A 52 -7.59 -2.13 -2.43
C ALA A 52 -6.98 -2.95 -3.59
N THR A 53 -5.68 -3.20 -3.60
CA THR A 53 -5.03 -4.08 -4.57
C THR A 53 -5.56 -5.51 -4.50
N ALA A 54 -5.79 -6.05 -3.30
CA ALA A 54 -6.41 -7.38 -3.15
C ALA A 54 -7.84 -7.43 -3.73
N ILE A 55 -8.65 -6.38 -3.50
CA ILE A 55 -9.98 -6.25 -4.12
C ILE A 55 -9.86 -6.16 -5.64
N LEU A 56 -8.94 -5.33 -6.17
CA LEU A 56 -8.71 -5.17 -7.60
C LEU A 56 -8.33 -6.49 -8.25
N ILE A 57 -7.33 -7.17 -7.70
CA ILE A 57 -6.86 -8.48 -8.17
C ILE A 57 -8.02 -9.44 -8.17
N ARG A 58 -8.90 -9.45 -7.17
CA ARG A 58 -9.98 -10.44 -7.07
C ARG A 58 -11.23 -10.11 -7.89
N ARG A 59 -11.54 -8.84 -8.12
CA ARG A 59 -12.87 -8.39 -8.59
C ARG A 59 -12.86 -7.64 -9.91
N ALA A 60 -11.70 -7.23 -10.43
CA ALA A 60 -11.65 -6.55 -11.72
C ALA A 60 -12.20 -7.45 -12.85
N PRO A 61 -13.05 -6.91 -13.75
CA PRO A 61 -13.33 -5.48 -13.94
C PRO A 61 -14.50 -4.89 -13.12
N ALA A 62 -15.24 -5.69 -12.34
CA ALA A 62 -16.44 -5.26 -11.62
C ALA A 62 -16.12 -4.69 -10.21
N LEU A 63 -15.70 -3.41 -10.15
CA LEU A 63 -15.25 -2.77 -8.92
C LEU A 63 -16.31 -1.90 -8.22
N GLY A 64 -17.37 -1.47 -8.91
CA GLY A 64 -18.26 -0.38 -8.48
C GLY A 64 -18.95 -0.60 -7.13
N ARG A 65 -19.26 -1.85 -6.75
CA ARG A 65 -19.99 -2.20 -5.51
C ARG A 65 -19.08 -2.74 -4.40
N THR A 66 -17.77 -2.67 -4.56
CA THR A 66 -16.80 -3.35 -3.66
C THR A 66 -16.19 -2.44 -2.59
N GLY A 67 -16.46 -1.14 -2.64
CA GLY A 67 -15.76 -0.14 -1.82
C GLY A 67 -14.30 0.09 -2.22
N TRP A 68 -13.80 -0.57 -3.29
CA TRP A 68 -12.42 -0.47 -3.78
C TRP A 68 -11.90 0.97 -3.83
N ARG A 69 -12.70 1.89 -4.39
CA ARG A 69 -12.30 3.28 -4.58
C ARG A 69 -12.00 4.00 -3.27
N ALA A 70 -12.77 3.74 -2.22
CA ALA A 70 -12.57 4.36 -0.90
C ALA A 70 -11.23 3.91 -0.30
N TRP A 71 -10.93 2.61 -0.35
CA TRP A 71 -9.64 2.06 0.09
C TRP A 71 -8.47 2.57 -0.75
N TRP A 72 -8.66 2.66 -2.07
CA TRP A 72 -7.64 3.14 -3.00
C TRP A 72 -7.28 4.61 -2.78
N ILE A 73 -8.28 5.47 -2.59
CA ILE A 73 -8.10 6.89 -2.26
C ILE A 73 -7.49 7.04 -0.86
N GLY A 74 -7.98 6.27 0.13
CA GLY A 74 -7.40 6.29 1.47
C GLY A 74 -5.92 5.91 1.48
N GLY A 75 -5.54 4.90 0.69
CA GLY A 75 -4.14 4.51 0.48
C GLY A 75 -3.31 5.62 -0.17
N LEU A 76 -3.84 6.28 -1.21
CA LEU A 76 -3.19 7.43 -1.83
C LEU A 76 -2.97 8.57 -0.83
N VAL A 77 -3.98 8.94 -0.04
CA VAL A 77 -3.85 10.01 0.96
C VAL A 77 -2.76 9.66 1.97
N ALA A 78 -2.73 8.43 2.47
CA ALA A 78 -1.65 7.96 3.35
C ALA A 78 -0.28 8.02 2.66
N TYR A 79 -0.21 7.68 1.37
CA TYR A 79 1.03 7.76 0.60
C TYR A 79 1.51 9.21 0.40
N LEU A 80 0.61 10.16 0.18
CA LEU A 80 0.96 11.59 0.09
C LEU A 80 1.49 12.11 1.43
N VAL A 81 0.93 11.67 2.56
CA VAL A 81 1.48 11.97 3.90
C VAL A 81 2.87 11.36 4.06
N HIS A 82 3.09 10.12 3.62
CA HIS A 82 4.41 9.50 3.63
C HIS A 82 5.42 10.28 2.78
N LEU A 83 5.04 10.70 1.57
CA LEU A 83 5.86 11.54 0.70
C LEU A 83 6.12 12.92 1.31
N TRP A 84 5.16 13.52 2.01
CA TRP A 84 5.39 14.77 2.73
C TRP A 84 6.55 14.66 3.73
N PHE A 85 6.60 13.58 4.52
CA PHE A 85 7.71 13.35 5.45
C PHE A 85 9.01 13.01 4.72
N GLY A 86 8.98 12.13 3.72
CA GLY A 86 10.16 11.77 2.96
C GLY A 86 10.70 12.95 2.15
N PHE A 87 9.95 13.40 1.16
CA PHE A 87 10.37 14.46 0.24
C PHE A 87 10.43 15.84 0.91
N GLY A 88 9.40 16.22 1.65
CA GLY A 88 9.30 17.56 2.23
C GLY A 88 10.17 17.74 3.48
N VAL A 89 10.01 16.86 4.48
CA VAL A 89 10.69 17.02 5.78
C VAL A 89 12.14 16.53 5.74
N ILE A 90 12.42 15.34 5.20
CA ILE A 90 13.79 14.79 5.18
C ILE A 90 14.64 15.41 4.08
N TYR A 91 14.10 15.55 2.87
CA TYR A 91 14.85 16.03 1.70
C TYR A 91 14.58 17.50 1.34
N GLY A 92 13.81 18.23 2.14
CA GLY A 92 13.62 19.67 1.98
C GLY A 92 13.03 20.08 0.63
N TRP A 93 12.13 19.28 0.06
CA TRP A 93 11.53 19.49 -1.27
C TRP A 93 12.53 19.50 -2.43
N SER A 94 13.74 18.95 -2.24
CA SER A 94 14.78 18.88 -3.27
C SER A 94 14.78 17.54 -4.00
N PHE A 95 14.39 17.55 -5.27
CA PHE A 95 14.48 16.35 -6.12
C PHE A 95 15.93 15.84 -6.19
N ALA A 96 16.90 16.74 -6.34
CA ALA A 96 18.31 16.36 -6.36
C ALA A 96 18.72 15.61 -5.08
N ALA A 97 18.26 16.07 -3.91
CA ALA A 97 18.54 15.41 -2.64
C ALA A 97 17.88 14.03 -2.52
N VAL A 98 16.62 13.88 -2.98
CA VAL A 98 15.95 12.57 -3.04
C VAL A 98 16.70 11.60 -3.94
N TYR A 99 17.06 12.03 -5.14
CA TYR A 99 17.77 11.17 -6.11
C TYR A 99 19.17 10.79 -5.61
N ALA A 100 19.88 11.71 -4.96
CA ALA A 100 21.16 11.41 -4.32
C ALA A 100 21.02 10.44 -3.14
N GLY A 101 19.94 10.56 -2.36
CA GLY A 101 19.72 9.75 -1.16
C GLY A 101 19.11 8.37 -1.42
N GLN A 102 18.22 8.22 -2.40
CA GLN A 102 17.50 6.99 -2.71
C GLN A 102 18.03 6.26 -3.95
N GLY A 103 18.78 6.96 -4.81
CA GLY A 103 19.15 6.49 -6.14
C GLY A 103 18.01 6.67 -7.16
N SER A 104 18.40 6.77 -8.44
CA SER A 104 17.48 7.15 -9.52
C SER A 104 16.32 6.19 -9.72
N LEU A 105 16.55 4.88 -9.53
CA LEU A 105 15.52 3.86 -9.72
C LEU A 105 14.40 4.00 -8.68
N VAL A 106 14.74 4.08 -7.40
CA VAL A 106 13.78 4.14 -6.30
C VAL A 106 13.04 5.48 -6.29
N ALA A 107 13.78 6.59 -6.46
CA ALA A 107 13.18 7.91 -6.54
C ALA A 107 12.17 8.01 -7.70
N SER A 108 12.55 7.56 -8.89
CA SER A 108 11.67 7.59 -10.06
C SER A 108 10.45 6.69 -9.88
N ALA A 109 10.62 5.49 -9.30
CA ALA A 109 9.51 4.59 -9.02
C ALA A 109 8.50 5.21 -8.04
N ASN A 110 8.97 5.87 -6.97
CA ASN A 110 8.10 6.51 -5.99
C ASN A 110 7.31 7.69 -6.56
N PHE A 111 7.95 8.55 -7.37
CA PHE A 111 7.27 9.66 -8.04
C PHE A 111 6.32 9.19 -9.14
N ALA A 112 6.73 8.20 -9.94
CA ALA A 112 5.86 7.59 -10.95
C ALA A 112 4.64 6.94 -10.30
N LEU A 113 4.82 6.24 -9.17
CA LEU A 113 3.73 5.67 -8.40
C LEU A 113 2.78 6.77 -7.90
N ALA A 114 3.29 7.88 -7.37
CA ALA A 114 2.46 8.98 -6.90
C ALA A 114 1.56 9.53 -8.02
N LEU A 115 2.15 9.78 -9.20
CA LEU A 115 1.43 10.33 -10.36
C LEU A 115 0.42 9.33 -10.93
N LEU A 116 0.82 8.07 -11.13
CA LEU A 116 -0.07 7.03 -11.64
C LEU A 116 -1.20 6.73 -10.66
N TRP A 117 -0.93 6.70 -9.36
CA TRP A 117 -1.95 6.49 -8.34
C TRP A 117 -2.93 7.65 -8.26
N LEU A 118 -2.45 8.89 -8.36
CA LEU A 118 -3.33 10.05 -8.48
C LEU A 118 -4.23 9.95 -9.72
N ALA A 119 -3.66 9.69 -10.90
CA ALA A 119 -4.44 9.49 -12.13
C ALA A 119 -5.47 8.36 -11.97
N SER A 120 -5.04 7.22 -11.43
CA SER A 120 -5.89 6.07 -11.15
C SER A 120 -7.01 6.36 -10.15
N ALA A 121 -6.83 7.28 -9.21
CA ALA A 121 -7.85 7.64 -8.22
C ALA A 121 -8.93 8.58 -8.81
N LEU A 122 -8.55 9.37 -9.83
CA LEU A 122 -9.41 10.36 -10.47
C LEU A 122 -10.30 9.77 -11.56
N VAL A 123 -9.86 8.72 -12.26
CA VAL A 123 -10.65 8.07 -13.32
C VAL A 123 -11.76 7.16 -12.76
N PRO A 124 -12.75 6.76 -13.58
CA PRO A 124 -13.79 5.80 -13.17
C PRO A 124 -13.21 4.44 -12.77
N ALA A 125 -13.84 3.78 -11.80
CA ALA A 125 -13.39 2.47 -11.30
C ALA A 125 -13.62 1.31 -12.29
N GLU A 126 -14.48 1.52 -13.30
CA GLU A 126 -14.86 0.51 -14.28
C GLU A 126 -14.66 1.04 -15.70
N GLY A 127 -14.51 0.13 -16.66
CA GLY A 127 -14.23 0.45 -18.06
C GLY A 127 -12.84 0.00 -18.47
N ARG A 128 -12.73 -0.65 -19.63
CA ARG A 128 -11.51 -1.32 -20.10
C ARG A 128 -10.23 -0.46 -20.04
N PRO A 129 -10.19 0.79 -20.53
CA PRO A 129 -8.97 1.60 -20.45
C PRO A 129 -8.59 1.94 -18.99
N TRP A 130 -9.57 2.16 -18.12
CA TRP A 130 -9.34 2.53 -16.72
C TRP A 130 -8.88 1.36 -15.87
N ILE A 131 -9.40 0.16 -16.14
CA ILE A 131 -8.93 -1.08 -15.49
C ILE A 131 -7.45 -1.34 -15.80
N VAL A 132 -7.00 -1.08 -17.03
CA VAL A 132 -5.57 -1.20 -17.37
C VAL A 132 -4.73 -0.23 -16.56
N LEU A 133 -5.16 1.03 -16.41
CA LEU A 133 -4.48 2.00 -15.56
C LEU A 133 -4.42 1.55 -14.09
N HIS A 134 -5.53 1.02 -13.55
CA HIS A 134 -5.58 0.51 -12.18
C HIS A 134 -4.63 -0.67 -11.98
N LEU A 135 -4.59 -1.61 -12.93
CA LEU A 135 -3.70 -2.77 -12.89
C LEU A 135 -2.23 -2.35 -13.00
N ALA A 136 -1.89 -1.44 -13.91
CA ALA A 136 -0.53 -0.92 -14.04
C ALA A 136 -0.07 -0.21 -12.76
N THR A 137 -0.94 0.61 -12.18
CA THR A 137 -0.67 1.30 -10.91
C THR A 137 -0.50 0.31 -9.77
N ALA A 138 -1.37 -0.69 -9.66
CA ALA A 138 -1.28 -1.73 -8.63
C ALA A 138 -0.02 -2.59 -8.78
N ALA A 139 0.40 -2.90 -10.02
CA ALA A 139 1.65 -3.60 -10.29
C ALA A 139 2.86 -2.78 -9.82
N LEU A 140 2.90 -1.49 -10.14
CA LEU A 140 3.96 -0.60 -9.66
C LEU A 140 3.94 -0.47 -8.12
N PHE A 141 2.76 -0.36 -7.52
CA PHE A 141 2.60 -0.33 -6.06
C PHE A 141 3.15 -1.61 -5.41
N ILE A 142 2.80 -2.79 -5.93
CA ILE A 142 3.33 -4.08 -5.45
C ILE A 142 4.85 -4.11 -5.60
N ALA A 143 5.38 -3.76 -6.78
CA ALA A 143 6.82 -3.78 -7.05
C ALA A 143 7.59 -2.83 -6.13
N ALA A 144 7.10 -1.59 -5.94
CA ALA A 144 7.71 -0.61 -5.04
C ALA A 144 7.64 -1.06 -3.58
N SER A 145 6.52 -1.66 -3.16
CA SER A 145 6.33 -2.15 -1.78
C SER A 145 7.24 -3.34 -1.46
N LEU A 146 7.30 -4.33 -2.37
CA LEU A 146 8.16 -5.50 -2.22
C LEU A 146 9.63 -5.11 -2.35
N GLY A 147 9.99 -4.31 -3.34
CA GLY A 147 11.34 -3.79 -3.50
C GLY A 147 11.80 -3.04 -2.25
N SER A 148 10.94 -2.18 -1.70
CA SER A 148 11.28 -1.44 -0.48
C SER A 148 11.41 -2.36 0.74
N THR A 149 10.55 -3.36 0.86
CA THR A 149 10.62 -4.34 1.96
C THR A 149 11.88 -5.19 1.85
N LEU A 150 12.19 -5.72 0.67
CA LEU A 150 13.31 -6.64 0.47
C LEU A 150 14.67 -5.93 0.50
N LEU A 151 14.74 -4.69 0.01
CA LEU A 151 16.00 -3.94 -0.10
C LEU A 151 16.30 -3.08 1.13
N PHE A 152 15.25 -2.57 1.81
CA PHE A 152 15.43 -1.54 2.85
C PHE A 152 14.86 -1.92 4.22
N ALA A 153 14.03 -2.97 4.35
CA ALA A 153 13.53 -3.34 5.68
C ALA A 153 14.65 -3.95 6.54
N ARG A 154 15.12 -3.17 7.53
CA ARG A 154 15.94 -3.66 8.64
C ARG A 154 15.08 -3.70 9.90
N GLY A 155 15.23 -4.78 10.69
CA GLY A 155 14.43 -4.97 11.92
C GLY A 155 12.99 -5.43 11.64
N PRO A 156 12.06 -5.34 12.61
CA PRO A 156 10.75 -6.02 12.56
C PRO A 156 9.79 -5.58 11.43
N SER A 157 10.16 -4.55 10.65
CA SER A 157 9.40 -4.07 9.50
C SER A 157 9.30 -5.07 8.35
N TRP A 158 10.23 -6.03 8.22
CA TRP A 158 10.16 -7.07 7.18
C TRP A 158 8.92 -7.98 7.34
N ALA A 159 8.50 -8.24 8.59
CA ALA A 159 7.41 -9.14 8.90
C ALA A 159 6.06 -8.60 8.39
N GLY A 160 5.83 -7.29 8.48
CA GLY A 160 4.62 -6.67 7.95
C GLY A 160 4.59 -6.65 6.42
N GLY A 161 5.73 -6.43 5.76
CA GLY A 161 5.81 -6.50 4.30
C GLY A 161 5.57 -7.93 3.78
N LEU A 162 6.07 -8.95 4.49
CA LEU A 162 5.80 -10.36 4.19
C LEU A 162 4.30 -10.69 4.36
N ALA A 163 3.67 -10.22 5.44
CA ALA A 163 2.23 -10.44 5.66
C ALA A 163 1.36 -9.85 4.54
N LEU A 164 1.72 -8.67 4.03
CA LEU A 164 1.05 -8.04 2.88
C LEU A 164 1.24 -8.85 1.59
N ALA A 165 2.46 -9.32 1.33
CA ALA A 165 2.75 -10.17 0.18
C ALA A 165 1.90 -11.45 0.21
N VAL A 166 1.82 -12.11 1.37
CA VAL A 166 0.97 -13.29 1.58
C VAL A 166 -0.51 -12.96 1.33
N ALA A 167 -0.99 -11.82 1.80
CA ALA A 167 -2.38 -11.41 1.55
C ALA A 167 -2.69 -11.22 0.05
N TRP A 168 -1.76 -10.65 -0.72
CA TRP A 168 -1.91 -10.51 -2.17
C TRP A 168 -1.88 -11.85 -2.89
N LEU A 169 -0.96 -12.74 -2.52
CA LEU A 169 -0.89 -14.11 -3.07
C LEU A 169 -2.15 -14.90 -2.74
N ALA A 170 -2.68 -14.79 -1.52
CA ALA A 170 -3.94 -15.41 -1.14
C ALA A 170 -5.11 -14.86 -1.96
N ALA A 171 -5.17 -13.54 -2.19
CA ALA A 171 -6.19 -12.93 -3.03
C ALA A 171 -6.12 -13.42 -4.49
N LEU A 172 -4.91 -13.54 -5.04
CA LEU A 172 -4.68 -14.10 -6.37
C LEU A 172 -5.08 -15.56 -6.44
N TYR A 173 -4.63 -16.39 -5.49
CA TYR A 173 -5.00 -17.80 -5.39
C TYR A 173 -6.52 -17.98 -5.34
N LEU A 174 -7.21 -17.21 -4.49
CA LEU A 174 -8.67 -17.23 -4.39
C LEU A 174 -9.35 -16.81 -5.69
N ARG A 175 -8.79 -15.91 -6.49
CA ARG A 175 -9.33 -15.60 -7.83
C ARG A 175 -9.18 -16.79 -8.78
N LEU A 176 -8.01 -17.42 -8.77
CA LEU A 176 -7.72 -18.54 -9.67
C LEU A 176 -8.55 -19.78 -9.32
N THR A 177 -8.73 -20.09 -8.03
CA THR A 177 -9.45 -21.28 -7.57
C THR A 177 -10.95 -21.13 -7.51
N ARG A 178 -11.46 -19.90 -7.39
CA ARG A 178 -12.90 -19.63 -7.53
C ARG A 178 -13.40 -19.77 -8.95
N GLY A 179 -12.52 -20.13 -9.90
CA GLY A 179 -12.83 -20.52 -11.27
C GLY A 179 -14.13 -19.88 -11.69
N GLU A 180 -14.11 -18.56 -11.95
CA GLU A 180 -15.30 -17.87 -12.40
C GLU A 180 -15.92 -18.75 -13.50
N ASP A 181 -17.13 -19.21 -13.22
CA ASP A 181 -18.13 -19.60 -14.20
C ASP A 181 -18.07 -18.56 -15.33
N ARG A 182 -17.20 -18.83 -16.31
CA ARG A 182 -17.07 -18.06 -17.54
C ARG A 182 -18.30 -18.29 -18.39
#